data_AF-A0A256YL59-F1
#
_entry.id   AF-A0A256YL59-F1
#
_cell.length_a   1.000
_cell.length_b   1.000
_cell.length_c   1.000
_cell.angle_alpha   90.00
_cell.angle_beta   90.00
_cell.angle_gamma   90.00
#
_symmetry.space_group_name_H-M   'P 1'
#
loop_
_entity.id
_entity.type
_entity.pdbx_description
1 polymer ?
#
loop_
_entity_poly.entity_id
_entity_poly.type
_entity_poly.pdbx_seq_one_letter_code
_entity_poly.pdbx_strand_id
1 'polypeptide(L)' 'MECYEPDVEQTRQKGITVFEMNIEKKPIPVEDGFFDIVVTNQTIEHTKEIFWIFSEISRVVRKGGACHSRCPQSSITT' A
#
# COMPACT_ATOMS: atom_id res chain seq x y z
N MET A 1 11.26 9.02 0.54
CA MET A 1 12.06 7.96 -0.08
C MET A 1 11.30 6.67 0.16
N GLU A 2 10.80 6.01 -0.89
CA GLU A 2 10.16 4.71 -0.75
C GLU A 2 11.24 3.65 -0.46
N CYS A 3 10.97 2.68 0.42
CA CYS A 3 11.87 1.58 0.79
C CYS A 3 13.27 2.00 1.30
N TYR A 4 13.35 2.72 2.41
CA TYR A 4 14.61 2.95 3.12
C TYR A 4 15.19 1.61 3.63
N GLU A 5 16.39 1.27 3.18
CA GLU A 5 17.06 -0.02 3.41
C GLU A 5 17.00 -0.55 4.86
N PRO A 6 17.28 0.24 5.91
CA PRO A 6 17.23 -0.28 7.28
C PRO A 6 15.79 -0.53 7.79
N ASP A 7 14.77 0.12 7.23
CA ASP A 7 13.37 -0.18 7.57
C ASP A 7 12.91 -1.48 6.90
N VAL A 8 13.37 -1.71 5.66
CA VAL A 8 13.14 -2.97 4.92
C VAL A 8 13.75 -4.14 5.68
N GLU A 9 15.00 -4.01 6.12
CA GLU A 9 15.71 -5.05 6.84
C GLU A 9 15.07 -5.35 8.21
N GLN A 10 14.71 -4.32 8.99
CA GLN A 10 13.98 -4.50 10.25
C GLN A 10 12.64 -5.22 10.06
N THR A 11 11.95 -4.95 8.95
CA THR A 11 10.66 -5.57 8.64
C THR A 11 10.83 -7.03 8.22
N ARG A 12 11.85 -7.33 7.40
CA ARG A 12 12.22 -8.71 7.05
C ARG A 12 12.61 -9.55 8.26
N GLN A 13 13.36 -8.97 9.21
CA GLN A 13 13.75 -9.65 10.45
C GLN A 13 12.55 -10.04 11.33
N LYS A 14 11.41 -9.35 11.19
CA LYS A 14 10.14 -9.69 11.87
C LYS A 14 9.35 -10.79 11.15
N GLY A 15 9.90 -11.39 10.09
CA GLY A 15 9.23 -12.41 9.28
C GLY A 15 8.18 -11.85 8.33
N ILE A 16 8.17 -10.53 8.10
CA ILE A 16 7.24 -9.88 7.18
C ILE A 16 7.84 -9.92 5.77
N THR A 17 7.05 -10.34 4.79
CA THR A 17 7.45 -10.32 3.39
C THR A 17 7.42 -8.88 2.87
N VAL A 18 8.56 -8.39 2.39
CA VAL A 18 8.71 -7.01 1.88
C VAL A 18 8.98 -7.03 0.39
N PHE A 19 8.12 -6.38 -0.38
CA PHE A 19 8.32 -6.12 -1.80
C PHE A 19 8.91 -4.72 -1.99
N GLU A 20 10.15 -4.66 -2.46
CA GLU A 20 10.79 -3.39 -2.81
C GLU A 20 10.39 -2.99 -4.23
N MET A 21 9.47 -2.04 -4.33
CA MET A 21 8.96 -1.57 -5.62
C MET A 21 8.41 -0.15 -5.51
N ASN A 22 8.31 0.53 -6.65
CA ASN A 22 7.62 1.81 -6.76
C ASN A 22 6.14 1.55 -7.08
N ILE A 23 5.25 1.89 -6.15
CA ILE A 23 3.81 1.62 -6.24
C ILE A 23 3.09 2.51 -7.27
N GLU A 24 3.70 3.63 -7.67
CA GLU A 24 3.14 4.58 -8.64
C GLU A 24 3.37 4.18 -10.10
N LYS A 25 4.34 3.29 -10.36
CA LYS A 25 4.77 2.95 -11.74
C LYS A 25 4.78 1.47 -12.05
N LYS A 26 4.83 0.61 -11.04
CA LYS A 26 4.95 -0.83 -11.22
C LYS A 26 3.74 -1.56 -10.67
N PRO A 27 3.26 -2.61 -11.36
CA PRO A 27 2.19 -3.44 -10.85
C PRO A 27 2.68 -4.28 -9.67
N ILE A 28 1.81 -4.49 -8.69
CA ILE A 28 2.12 -5.29 -7.50
C ILE A 28 2.39 -6.74 -7.95
N PRO A 29 3.53 -7.36 -7.58
CA PRO A 29 3.98 -8.67 -8.09
C PRO A 29 3.23 -9.83 -7.42
N VAL A 30 1.90 -9.78 -7.47
CA VAL A 30 0.99 -10.81 -6.97
C VAL A 30 -0.11 -11.04 -8.00
N GLU A 31 -0.75 -12.20 -7.90
CA GLU A 31 -1.90 -12.55 -8.73
C GLU A 31 -3.13 -11.71 -8.40
N ASP A 32 -4.05 -11.63 -9.37
CA ASP A 32 -5.32 -10.96 -9.19
C ASP A 32 -6.14 -11.64 -8.09
N GLY A 33 -6.67 -10.87 -7.15
CA GLY A 33 -7.41 -11.40 -6.02
C GLY A 33 -6.59 -12.22 -5.01
N PHE A 34 -5.28 -11.98 -4.92
CA PHE A 34 -4.42 -12.64 -3.94
C PHE A 34 -4.67 -12.20 -2.49
N PHE A 35 -5.02 -10.93 -2.26
CA PHE A 35 -5.18 -10.38 -0.90
C PHE A 35 -6.64 -10.31 -0.44
N ASP A 36 -6.89 -10.69 0.82
CA ASP A 36 -8.17 -10.48 1.51
C ASP A 36 -8.35 -9.04 1.98
N ILE A 37 -7.28 -8.46 2.54
CA ILE A 37 -7.29 -7.13 3.14
C ILE A 37 -6.03 -6.40 2.68
N VAL A 38 -6.23 -5.20 2.15
CA VAL A 38 -5.13 -4.26 1.86
C VAL A 38 -5.21 -3.12 2.86
N VAL A 39 -4.09 -2.84 3.53
CA VAL A 39 -3.98 -1.73 4.48
C VAL A 39 -2.93 -0.76 3.99
N THR A 40 -3.31 0.50 3.83
CA THR A 40 -2.40 1.60 3.48
C THR A 40 -2.44 2.64 4.59
N ASN A 41 -1.28 3.00 5.16
CA ASN A 41 -1.21 3.92 6.30
C ASN A 41 -0.39 5.15 5.97
N GLN A 42 -1.08 6.29 5.79
CA GLN A 42 -0.51 7.60 5.43
C GLN A 42 0.35 7.60 4.17
N THR A 43 0.22 6.58 3.33
CA THR A 43 1.04 6.44 2.11
C THR A 43 0.39 7.13 0.92
N ILE A 44 -0.94 7.01 0.79
CA ILE A 44 -1.68 7.48 -0.39
C ILE A 44 -1.67 9.01 -0.52
N GLU A 45 -1.63 9.76 0.58
CA GLU A 45 -1.65 11.23 0.56
C GLU A 45 -0.37 11.86 -0.01
N HIS A 46 0.75 11.12 0.05
CA HIS A 46 2.04 11.58 -0.47
C HIS A 46 2.33 11.07 -1.89
N THR A 47 1.44 10.24 -2.44
CA THR A 47 1.55 9.73 -3.81
C THR A 47 0.76 10.60 -4.78
N LYS A 48 1.29 10.81 -5.98
CA LYS A 48 0.63 11.62 -7.02
C LYS A 48 -0.36 10.78 -7.82
N GLU A 49 -0.03 9.51 -8.04
CA GLU A 49 -0.81 8.58 -8.88
C GLU A 49 -1.83 7.75 -8.08
N ILE A 50 -2.69 8.42 -7.31
CA ILE A 50 -3.67 7.78 -6.42
C ILE A 50 -4.62 6.85 -7.19
N PHE A 51 -5.06 7.23 -8.39
CA PHE A 51 -5.95 6.41 -9.22
C PHE A 51 -5.28 5.11 -9.69
N TRP A 52 -4.01 5.17 -10.06
CA TRP A 52 -3.22 3.99 -10.43
C TRP A 52 -3.13 3.03 -9.25
N ILE A 53 -2.78 3.55 -8.07
CA ILE A 53 -2.65 2.76 -6.85
C ILE A 53 -3.98 2.09 -6.50
N PHE A 54 -5.11 2.80 -6.54
CA PHE A 54 -6.41 2.19 -6.28
C PHE A 54 -6.82 1.16 -7.33
N SER A 55 -6.44 1.36 -8.60
CA SER A 55 -6.66 0.35 -9.66
C SER A 55 -5.88 -0.92 -9.36
N GLU A 56 -4.60 -0.80 -9.00
CA GLU A 56 -3.76 -1.95 -8.62
C GLU A 56 -4.26 -2.62 -7.34
N ILE A 57 -4.64 -1.86 -6.31
CA ILE A 57 -5.25 -2.40 -5.09
C ILE A 57 -6.52 -3.18 -5.43
N SER A 58 -7.38 -2.64 -6.30
CA SER A 58 -8.62 -3.31 -6.71
C SER A 58 -8.35 -4.59 -7.50
N ARG A 59 -7.26 -4.64 -8.27
CA ARG A 59 -6.82 -5.85 -9.01
C ARG A 59 -6.37 -6.94 -8.05
N VAL A 60 -5.55 -6.60 -7.05
CA VAL A 60 -4.96 -7.59 -6.14
C VAL A 60 -5.88 -8.00 -4.99
N VAL A 61 -6.88 -7.19 -4.65
CA VAL A 61 -7.90 -7.52 -3.64
C VAL A 61 -8.93 -8.46 -4.25
N ARG A 62 -9.19 -9.59 -3.58
CA ARG A 62 -10.22 -10.53 -4.06
C ARG A 62 -11.61 -9.91 -4.01
N LYS A 63 -12.54 -10.45 -4.80
CA LYS A 63 -13.96 -10.05 -4.70
C LYS A 63 -14.47 -10.28 -3.27
N GLY A 64 -14.98 -9.21 -2.66
CA GLY A 64 -15.44 -9.18 -1.27
C GLY A 64 -14.34 -8.95 -0.22
N GLY A 65 -13.10 -8.71 -0.63
CA GLY A 65 -12.04 -8.20 0.24
C GLY A 65 -12.22 -6.72 0.56
N ALA A 66 -11.45 -6.22 1.52
CA ALA A 66 -11.56 -4.85 2.01
C ALA A 66 -10.24 -4.09 1.87
N CYS A 67 -10.31 -2.83 1.43
CA CYS A 67 -9.19 -1.90 1.49
C CYS A 67 -9.40 -0.92 2.65
N HIS A 68 -8.48 -0.89 3.61
CA HIS A 68 -8.47 0.07 4.70
C HIS A 68 -7.32 1.06 4.51
N SER A 69 -7.65 2.25 4.02
CA SER A 69 -6.68 3.35 3.93
C SER A 69 -6.86 4.29 5.11
N ARG A 70 -5.81 4.48 5.90
CA ARG A 70 -5.72 5.54 6.91
C ARG A 70 -5.01 6.75 6.28
N CYS A 71 -5.73 7.86 6.15
CA CYS A 71 -5.15 9.18 5.91
C CYS A 71 -5.44 10.08 7.14
N PRO A 72 -4.51 10.93 7.58
CA PRO A 72 -4.76 11.90 8.62
C PRO A 72 -5.87 12.87 8.17
N GLN A 73 -6.88 13.03 9.01
CA GLN A 73 -7.86 14.09 8.83
C GLN A 73 -7.22 15.37 9.34
N SER A 74 -7.01 16.36 8.47
CA SER A 74 -6.64 17.70 8.93
C SER A 74 -7.76 18.19 9.85
N SER A 75 -7.39 18.49 11.09
CA SER A 75 -8.31 18.96 12.12
C SER A 75 -9.13 20.13 11.59
N ILE A 76 -10.43 19.92 11.38
CA ILE A 76 -11.37 21.03 11.27
C ILE A 76 -11.48 21.59 12.69
N THR A 77 -10.58 22.52 13.03
CA THR A 77 -10.76 23.39 14.19
C THR A 77 -12.01 24.20 13.91
N THR A 78 -13.12 23.84 14.57
CA THR A 78 -14.37 24.61 14.59
C THR A 78 -14.27 25.69 15.66
#